data_AF-A0A9P9ICB8-F1
#
_entry.id   AF-A0A9P9ICB8-F1
#
_cell.length_a   1.000
_cell.length_b   1.000
_cell.length_c   1.000
_cell.angle_alpha   90.00
_cell.angle_beta   90.00
_cell.angle_gamma   90.00
#
_symmetry.space_group_name_H-M   'P 1'
#
loop_
_entity.id
_entity.type
_entity.pdbx_description
1 polymer ?
#
loop_
_entity_poly.entity_id
_entity_poly.type
_entity_poly.pdbx_seq_one_letter_code
_entity_poly.pdbx_strand_id
1 'polypeptide(L)'
;MRRRVWWYLCAGDSRASEDLGIAVCNVDQSSDTYLPLNVDDNDLSPDMQDLPTLKPKWTEITFTLIKIELFSIIQQVIQTPAVSSDGVRSESSRAQVIKDFRTRLEDKYLRYCDDNVPIQRASSLLTPLILAKLEFVIQQQSSWRHGAPKSASDASEDTLISACRLLEMNLYLQRDELLKGFHWYLGTYTQYHLLTYLLWHLCVKPYGPNVERAWNALDCSFQLAEHRQLTTEPESKWTVLQLLRGKALLTRETFNAGKLNDTEAALAQGFGMAYSAGEFGDPADIRLSETWKLGMTNPADFQEWNNMGTGF
;
A
#
# COMPACT_ATOMS: atom_id res chain seq x y z
N MET A 1 -28.45 18.23 -2.35
CA MET A 1 -28.28 16.89 -2.96
C MET A 1 -27.25 16.81 -4.07
N ARG A 2 -27.28 17.64 -5.13
CA ARG A 2 -26.32 17.57 -6.26
C ARG A 2 -24.84 17.48 -5.84
N ARG A 3 -24.40 18.34 -4.91
CA ARG A 3 -23.02 18.31 -4.38
C ARG A 3 -22.64 16.96 -3.77
N ARG A 4 -23.54 16.30 -3.03
CA ARG A 4 -23.28 14.99 -2.44
C ARG A 4 -23.04 13.95 -3.53
N VAL A 5 -23.93 13.88 -4.52
CA VAL A 5 -23.82 12.93 -5.63
C VAL A 5 -22.52 13.15 -6.42
N TRP A 6 -22.20 14.39 -6.75
CA TRP A 6 -20.94 14.74 -7.42
C TRP A 6 -19.73 14.18 -6.68
N TRP A 7 -19.62 14.47 -5.38
CA TRP A 7 -18.47 14.01 -4.60
C TRP A 7 -18.45 12.50 -4.34
N TYR A 8 -19.60 11.83 -4.31
CA TYR A 8 -19.66 10.36 -4.31
C TYR A 8 -19.06 9.77 -5.58
N LEU A 9 -19.39 10.34 -6.75
CA LEU A 9 -18.84 9.91 -8.04
C LEU A 9 -17.33 10.17 -8.07
N CYS A 10 -16.88 11.36 -7.68
CA CYS A 10 -15.46 11.68 -7.62
C CYS A 10 -14.66 10.73 -6.71
N ALA A 11 -15.19 10.40 -5.53
CA ALA A 11 -14.53 9.47 -4.62
C ALA A 11 -14.50 8.04 -5.17
N GLY A 12 -15.55 7.61 -5.88
CA GLY A 12 -15.61 6.31 -6.53
C GLY A 12 -14.65 6.21 -7.71
N ASP A 13 -14.65 7.21 -8.59
CA ASP A 13 -13.75 7.31 -9.75
C ASP A 13 -12.29 7.27 -9.31
N SER A 14 -11.94 8.07 -8.31
CA SER A 14 -10.59 8.06 -7.75
C SER A 14 -10.13 6.68 -7.27
N ARG A 15 -11.01 5.91 -6.61
CA ARG A 15 -10.65 4.57 -6.14
C ARG A 15 -10.42 3.63 -7.33
N ALA A 16 -11.30 3.68 -8.32
CA ALA A 16 -11.18 2.86 -9.53
C ALA A 16 -9.89 3.17 -10.29
N SER A 17 -9.52 4.45 -10.40
CA SER A 17 -8.27 4.87 -11.04
C SER A 17 -7.04 4.33 -10.31
N GLU A 18 -7.00 4.35 -8.97
CA GLU A 18 -5.87 3.77 -8.21
C GLU A 18 -5.71 2.27 -8.50
N ASP A 19 -6.82 1.53 -8.55
CA ASP A 19 -6.79 0.09 -8.83
C ASP A 19 -6.31 -0.20 -10.26
N LEU A 20 -6.84 0.54 -11.24
CA LEU A 20 -6.48 0.40 -12.65
C LEU A 20 -5.13 1.01 -13.02
N GLY A 21 -4.51 1.79 -12.12
CA GLY A 21 -3.27 2.51 -12.42
C GLY A 21 -3.45 3.63 -13.45
N ILE A 22 -4.66 4.18 -13.53
CA ILE A 22 -5.00 5.30 -14.41
C ILE A 22 -4.84 6.59 -13.59
N ALA A 23 -4.30 7.65 -14.19
CA ALA A 23 -4.27 8.96 -13.55
C ALA A 23 -5.71 9.44 -13.29
N VAL A 24 -6.00 9.81 -12.04
CA VAL A 24 -7.28 10.43 -11.69
C VAL A 24 -7.28 11.82 -12.31
N CYS A 25 -8.24 12.10 -13.19
CA CYS A 25 -8.54 13.47 -13.58
C CYS A 25 -8.76 14.27 -12.30
N ASN A 26 -7.93 15.31 -12.07
CA ASN A 26 -8.07 16.21 -10.94
C ASN A 26 -9.55 16.51 -10.71
N VAL A 27 -10.07 16.18 -9.52
CA VAL A 27 -11.36 16.74 -9.11
C VAL A 27 -11.11 18.24 -9.08
N ASP A 28 -11.70 18.84 -10.07
CA ASP A 28 -11.14 19.91 -10.87
C ASP A 28 -10.82 21.14 -10.02
N GLN A 29 -9.59 21.65 -10.09
CA GLN A 29 -9.26 22.99 -9.58
C GLN A 29 -10.13 24.07 -10.25
N SER A 30 -10.85 23.73 -11.33
CA SER A 30 -11.82 24.59 -12.02
C SER A 30 -13.30 24.27 -11.75
N SER A 31 -13.63 23.26 -10.92
CA SER A 31 -15.02 23.03 -10.50
C SER A 31 -15.44 24.01 -9.40
N ASP A 32 -16.58 24.67 -9.58
CA ASP A 32 -17.23 25.55 -8.59
C ASP A 32 -17.94 24.78 -7.46
N THR A 33 -17.78 23.45 -7.42
CA THR A 33 -18.52 22.58 -6.50
C THR A 33 -17.85 22.47 -5.13
N TYR A 34 -18.35 23.25 -4.18
CA TYR A 34 -17.97 23.16 -2.76
C TYR A 34 -18.20 21.76 -2.14
N LEU A 35 -17.47 21.48 -1.05
CA LEU A 35 -17.70 20.29 -0.23
C LEU A 35 -19.15 20.22 0.29
N PRO A 36 -19.73 19.00 0.44
CA PRO A 36 -21.04 18.85 1.07
C PRO A 36 -21.03 19.30 2.54
N LEU A 37 -22.16 19.82 3.01
CA LEU A 37 -22.33 20.14 4.43
C LEU A 37 -22.52 18.86 5.26
N ASN A 38 -21.89 18.82 6.44
CA ASN A 38 -22.07 17.76 7.43
C ASN A 38 -23.40 17.97 8.19
N VAL A 39 -24.49 17.46 7.61
CA VAL A 39 -25.87 17.54 8.11
C VAL A 39 -26.55 16.19 7.95
N ASP A 40 -27.62 15.96 8.71
CA ASP A 40 -28.39 14.72 8.59
C ASP A 40 -29.21 14.74 7.30
N ASP A 41 -29.50 13.57 6.73
CA ASP A 41 -30.29 13.47 5.49
C ASP A 41 -31.71 14.04 5.67
N ASN A 42 -32.27 13.89 6.87
CA ASN A 42 -33.59 14.42 7.23
C ASN A 42 -33.64 15.96 7.25
N ASP A 43 -32.49 16.64 7.33
CA ASP A 43 -32.43 18.11 7.27
C ASP A 43 -32.50 18.63 5.82
N LEU A 44 -32.47 17.73 4.83
CA LEU A 44 -32.46 18.09 3.41
C LEU A 44 -33.84 17.87 2.79
N SER A 45 -34.45 18.94 2.30
CA SER A 45 -35.70 18.89 1.53
C SER A 45 -35.55 19.59 0.17
N PRO A 46 -36.31 19.20 -0.86
CA PRO A 46 -36.29 19.90 -2.15
C PRO A 46 -36.83 21.34 -2.05
N ASP A 47 -37.65 21.62 -1.04
CA ASP A 47 -38.35 22.90 -0.85
C ASP A 47 -37.62 23.86 0.11
N MET A 48 -36.40 23.50 0.57
CA MET A 48 -35.60 24.35 1.47
C MET A 48 -35.18 25.64 0.76
N GLN A 49 -35.39 26.78 1.43
CA GLN A 49 -34.92 28.08 0.93
C GLN A 49 -33.50 28.40 1.42
N ASP A 50 -33.16 27.97 2.64
CA ASP A 50 -31.88 28.20 3.29
C ASP A 50 -31.12 26.89 3.51
N LEU A 51 -29.78 26.97 3.53
CA LEU A 51 -28.93 25.83 3.84
C LEU A 51 -29.04 25.46 5.34
N PRO A 52 -29.14 24.16 5.68
CA PRO A 52 -29.17 23.72 7.08
C PRO A 52 -27.84 24.02 7.78
N THR A 53 -27.90 24.21 9.10
CA THR A 53 -26.74 24.48 9.94
C THR A 53 -25.86 23.23 10.09
N LEU A 54 -24.53 23.41 10.04
CA LEU A 54 -23.59 22.33 10.28
C LEU A 54 -23.74 21.76 11.69
N LYS A 55 -23.69 20.43 11.81
CA LYS A 55 -23.78 19.74 13.11
C LYS A 55 -22.39 19.20 13.53
N PRO A 56 -21.92 19.49 14.75
CA PRO A 56 -20.67 18.95 15.29
C PRO A 56 -20.90 17.52 15.82
N LYS A 57 -21.26 16.60 14.93
CA LYS A 57 -21.51 15.19 15.23
C LYS A 57 -21.28 14.32 13.99
N TRP A 58 -21.31 13.02 14.17
CA TRP A 58 -21.44 12.07 13.06
C TRP A 58 -22.82 12.20 12.38
N THR A 59 -22.84 12.29 11.05
CA THR A 59 -24.04 12.20 10.20
C THR A 59 -23.81 11.21 9.06
N GLU A 60 -24.85 10.91 8.26
CA GLU A 60 -24.79 9.92 7.18
C GLU A 60 -23.73 10.24 6.11
N ILE A 61 -23.41 11.53 5.91
CA ILE A 61 -22.40 11.96 4.93
C ILE A 61 -20.97 11.99 5.48
N THR A 62 -20.77 11.84 6.80
CA THR A 62 -19.45 12.00 7.45
C THR A 62 -18.40 11.05 6.87
N PHE A 63 -18.75 9.77 6.67
CA PHE A 63 -17.85 8.78 6.05
C PHE A 63 -17.35 9.24 4.67
N THR A 64 -18.24 9.83 3.87
CA THR A 64 -17.92 10.32 2.54
C THR A 64 -17.07 11.59 2.59
N LEU A 65 -17.35 12.49 3.52
CA LEU A 65 -16.51 13.68 3.75
C LEU A 65 -15.07 13.32 4.12
N ILE A 66 -14.88 12.34 5.02
CA ILE A 66 -13.55 11.84 5.38
C ILE A 66 -12.81 11.35 4.13
N LYS A 67 -13.47 10.54 3.28
CA LYS A 67 -12.86 10.02 2.05
C LYS A 67 -12.46 11.12 1.07
N ILE A 68 -13.34 12.11 0.86
CA ILE A 68 -13.05 13.24 -0.03
C ILE A 68 -11.82 13.99 0.48
N GLU A 69 -11.79 14.32 1.77
CA GLU A 69 -10.66 15.05 2.34
C GLU A 69 -9.36 14.23 2.29
N LEU A 70 -9.42 12.92 2.55
CA LEU A 70 -8.28 12.00 2.41
C LEU A 70 -7.74 11.99 0.98
N PHE A 71 -8.63 11.95 0.00
CA PHE A 71 -8.23 12.04 -1.40
C PHE A 71 -7.56 13.38 -1.71
N SER A 72 -8.14 14.49 -1.27
CA SER A 72 -7.58 15.82 -1.51
C SER A 72 -6.16 15.97 -0.94
N ILE A 73 -5.89 15.43 0.26
CA ILE A 73 -4.53 15.50 0.83
C ILE A 73 -3.55 14.59 0.09
N ILE A 74 -3.98 13.40 -0.36
CA ILE A 74 -3.15 12.50 -1.15
C ILE A 74 -2.72 13.22 -2.44
N GLN A 75 -3.66 13.84 -3.15
CA GLN A 75 -3.37 14.60 -4.37
C GLN A 75 -2.44 15.79 -4.08
N GLN A 76 -2.75 16.60 -3.07
CA GLN A 76 -1.91 17.74 -2.69
C GLN A 76 -0.47 17.31 -2.41
N VAL A 77 -0.28 16.21 -1.68
CA VAL A 77 1.04 15.77 -1.24
C VAL A 77 1.81 15.06 -2.37
N ILE A 78 1.14 14.35 -3.27
CA ILE A 78 1.78 13.75 -4.46
C ILE A 78 2.16 14.82 -5.48
N GLN A 79 1.25 15.78 -5.74
CA GLN A 79 1.45 16.83 -6.75
C GLN A 79 2.38 17.95 -6.30
N THR A 80 2.72 18.06 -5.03
CA THR A 80 3.74 19.02 -4.57
C THR A 80 5.11 18.43 -4.89
N PRO A 81 5.78 18.86 -5.98
CA PRO A 81 7.05 18.28 -6.35
C PRO A 81 8.08 18.55 -5.24
N ALA A 82 8.84 17.51 -4.98
CA ALA A 82 10.12 17.46 -4.30
C ALA A 82 11.13 18.61 -4.55
N VAL A 83 10.88 19.47 -5.55
CA VAL A 83 11.86 20.18 -6.39
C VAL A 83 12.21 21.58 -5.85
N SER A 84 11.95 21.86 -4.57
CA SER A 84 12.73 22.92 -3.91
C SER A 84 14.17 22.45 -3.79
N SER A 85 15.14 23.34 -4.02
CA SER A 85 16.60 23.11 -3.87
C SER A 85 17.03 22.54 -2.52
N ASP A 86 16.10 22.49 -1.56
CA ASP A 86 16.22 21.98 -0.20
C ASP A 86 15.21 20.82 0.01
N GLY A 87 15.54 19.64 -0.52
CA GLY A 87 14.65 18.47 -0.53
C GLY A 87 14.24 17.97 0.86
N VAL A 88 15.10 18.15 1.87
CA VAL A 88 14.83 17.80 3.28
C VAL A 88 13.76 18.71 3.87
N ARG A 89 13.81 20.01 3.55
CA ARG A 89 12.79 20.98 3.96
C ARG A 89 11.43 20.72 3.33
N SER A 90 11.40 20.26 2.06
CA SER A 90 10.17 19.84 1.39
C SER A 90 9.53 18.61 2.04
N GLU A 91 10.32 17.62 2.43
CA GLU A 91 9.82 16.40 3.08
C GLU A 91 9.30 16.68 4.50
N SER A 92 10.06 17.44 5.29
CA SER A 92 9.60 17.92 6.61
C SER A 92 8.29 18.71 6.49
N SER A 93 8.15 19.52 5.44
CA SER A 93 6.90 20.24 5.14
C SER A 93 5.76 19.29 4.78
N ARG A 94 5.98 18.24 3.98
CA ARG A 94 4.94 17.24 3.63
C ARG A 94 4.50 16.43 4.86
N ALA A 95 5.45 16.00 5.68
CA ALA A 95 5.17 15.28 6.93
C ALA A 95 4.35 16.15 7.91
N GLN A 96 4.70 17.44 8.03
CA GLN A 96 3.95 18.38 8.85
C GLN A 96 2.52 18.60 8.32
N VAL A 97 2.36 18.75 6.99
CA VAL A 97 1.04 18.86 6.34
C VAL A 97 0.16 17.63 6.64
N ILE A 98 0.71 16.42 6.60
CA ILE A 98 -0.05 15.20 6.95
C ILE A 98 -0.41 15.17 8.43
N LYS A 99 0.51 15.57 9.32
CA LYS A 99 0.26 15.64 10.76
C LYS A 99 -0.85 16.64 11.12
N ASP A 100 -0.82 17.82 10.53
CA ASP A 100 -1.83 18.86 10.73
C ASP A 100 -3.18 18.40 10.18
N PHE A 101 -3.16 17.77 8.99
CA PHE A 101 -4.35 17.18 8.38
C PHE A 101 -4.96 16.07 9.26
N ARG A 102 -4.13 15.20 9.86
CA ARG A 102 -4.57 14.15 10.79
C ARG A 102 -5.31 14.75 11.98
N THR A 103 -4.71 15.74 12.64
CA THR A 103 -5.31 16.45 13.80
C THR A 103 -6.66 17.07 13.40
N ARG A 104 -6.71 17.70 12.22
CA ARG A 104 -7.93 18.33 11.72
C ARG A 104 -9.05 17.32 11.43
N LEU A 105 -8.75 16.15 10.87
CA LEU A 105 -9.76 15.10 10.66
C LEU A 105 -10.24 14.51 11.98
N GLU A 106 -9.35 14.35 12.96
CA GLU A 106 -9.70 13.89 14.30
C GLU A 106 -10.71 14.82 14.96
N ASP A 107 -10.37 16.12 15.02
CA ASP A 107 -11.22 17.13 15.65
C ASP A 107 -12.56 17.33 14.93
N LYS A 108 -12.54 17.25 13.60
CA LYS A 108 -13.72 17.54 12.77
C LYS A 108 -14.68 16.37 12.66
N TYR A 109 -14.18 15.14 12.63
CA TYR A 109 -15.00 13.95 12.33
C TYR A 109 -14.76 12.78 13.28
N LEU A 110 -13.52 12.33 13.45
CA LEU A 110 -13.25 11.03 14.08
C LEU A 110 -13.55 11.03 15.59
N ARG A 111 -13.44 12.17 16.26
CA ARG A 111 -13.81 12.31 17.67
C ARG A 111 -15.28 12.02 17.97
N TYR A 112 -16.14 11.99 16.95
CA TYR A 112 -17.56 11.68 17.06
C TYR A 112 -17.91 10.24 16.68
N CYS A 113 -16.91 9.40 16.37
CA CYS A 113 -17.11 8.00 16.07
C CYS A 113 -17.44 7.19 17.33
N ASP A 114 -18.39 6.28 17.20
CA ASP A 114 -18.70 5.19 18.11
C ASP A 114 -18.16 3.88 17.53
N ASP A 115 -17.21 3.26 18.22
CA ASP A 115 -16.57 2.01 17.79
C ASP A 115 -17.53 0.82 17.74
N ASN A 116 -18.76 0.94 18.25
CA ASN A 116 -19.79 -0.10 18.13
C ASN A 116 -20.63 0.05 16.85
N VAL A 117 -20.46 1.14 16.09
CA VAL A 117 -21.15 1.37 14.84
C VAL A 117 -20.19 1.04 13.67
N PRO A 118 -20.48 0.02 12.84
CA PRO A 118 -19.53 -0.49 11.84
C PRO A 118 -18.91 0.56 10.92
N ILE A 119 -19.71 1.50 10.38
CA ILE A 119 -19.20 2.54 9.47
C ILE A 119 -18.29 3.54 10.18
N GLN A 120 -18.56 3.83 11.46
CA GLN A 120 -17.79 4.77 12.27
C GLN A 120 -16.47 4.13 12.71
N ARG A 121 -16.52 2.86 13.12
CA ARG A 121 -15.34 2.03 13.37
C ARG A 121 -14.47 1.87 12.13
N ALA A 122 -15.07 1.63 10.96
CA ALA A 122 -14.33 1.58 9.71
C ALA A 122 -13.60 2.91 9.46
N SER A 123 -14.25 4.05 9.69
CA SER A 123 -13.63 5.37 9.60
C SER A 123 -12.48 5.59 10.59
N SER A 124 -12.66 5.21 11.86
CA SER A 124 -11.64 5.40 12.91
C SER A 124 -10.40 4.54 12.66
N LEU A 125 -10.55 3.37 12.03
CA LEU A 125 -9.43 2.47 11.70
C LEU A 125 -8.80 2.77 10.32
N LEU A 126 -9.59 3.05 9.28
CA LEU A 126 -9.08 3.28 7.93
C LEU A 126 -8.31 4.60 7.82
N THR A 127 -8.79 5.65 8.48
CA THR A 127 -8.20 6.99 8.32
C THR A 127 -6.73 7.02 8.76
N PRO A 128 -6.36 6.53 9.96
CA PRO A 128 -4.95 6.46 10.37
C PRO A 128 -4.13 5.54 9.48
N LEU A 129 -4.69 4.41 9.00
CA LEU A 129 -4.00 3.49 8.11
C LEU A 129 -3.65 4.15 6.76
N ILE A 130 -4.59 4.87 6.16
CA ILE A 130 -4.39 5.58 4.89
C ILE A 130 -3.32 6.67 5.04
N LEU A 131 -3.38 7.46 6.13
CA LEU A 131 -2.39 8.52 6.38
C LEU A 131 -0.99 7.94 6.64
N ALA A 132 -0.88 6.87 7.41
CA ALA A 132 0.40 6.22 7.66
C ALA A 132 0.96 5.53 6.40
N LYS A 133 0.10 4.98 5.53
CA LYS A 133 0.50 4.49 4.20
C LYS A 133 1.01 5.63 3.31
N LEU A 134 0.35 6.79 3.33
CA LEU A 134 0.79 7.95 2.57
C LEU A 134 2.17 8.43 3.05
N GLU A 135 2.38 8.53 4.36
CA GLU A 135 3.69 8.83 4.97
C GLU A 135 4.77 7.84 4.51
N PHE A 136 4.47 6.53 4.51
CA PHE A 136 5.37 5.50 4.03
C PHE A 136 5.74 5.67 2.54
N VAL A 137 4.76 5.93 1.66
CA VAL A 137 5.00 6.14 0.23
C VAL A 137 5.89 7.37 -0.01
N ILE A 138 5.70 8.43 0.78
CA ILE A 138 6.52 9.65 0.69
C ILE A 138 7.97 9.38 1.05
N GLN A 139 8.19 8.64 2.14
CA GLN A 139 9.52 8.27 2.61
C GLN A 139 10.23 7.35 1.60
N GLN A 140 9.49 6.47 0.93
CA GLN A 140 10.03 5.65 -0.17
C GLN A 140 10.44 6.52 -1.35
N GLN A 141 9.55 7.40 -1.81
CA GLN A 141 9.83 8.32 -2.90
C GLN A 141 11.04 9.22 -2.60
N SER A 142 11.21 9.70 -1.35
CA SER A 142 12.36 10.51 -0.96
C SER A 142 13.66 9.69 -0.99
N SER A 143 13.63 8.47 -0.46
CA SER A 143 14.77 7.55 -0.49
C SER A 143 15.22 7.24 -1.93
N TRP A 144 14.28 7.17 -2.88
CA TRP A 144 14.58 6.87 -4.29
C TRP A 144 15.03 8.07 -5.11
N ARG A 145 15.05 9.29 -4.55
CA ARG A 145 15.54 10.49 -5.26
C ARG A 145 17.00 10.38 -5.69
N HIS A 146 17.78 9.61 -4.95
CA HIS A 146 19.20 9.37 -5.24
C HIS A 146 19.44 8.15 -6.13
N GLY A 147 18.37 7.54 -6.64
CA GLY A 147 18.39 6.31 -7.44
C GLY A 147 17.39 5.30 -6.92
N ALA A 148 16.85 4.49 -7.82
CA ALA A 148 16.00 3.37 -7.43
C ALA A 148 16.80 2.37 -6.56
N PRO A 149 16.16 1.72 -5.58
CA PRO A 149 16.86 0.85 -4.67
C PRO A 149 17.21 -0.44 -5.42
N LYS A 150 18.50 -0.77 -5.48
CA LYS A 150 19.04 -1.83 -6.36
C LYS A 150 19.68 -2.97 -5.58
N SER A 151 19.96 -2.78 -4.29
CA SER A 151 20.72 -3.76 -3.52
C SER A 151 20.30 -3.86 -2.06
N ALA A 152 20.89 -4.83 -1.36
CA ALA A 152 20.68 -5.06 0.07
C ALA A 152 21.07 -3.85 0.95
N SER A 153 21.96 -2.95 0.49
CA SER A 153 22.30 -1.73 1.23
C SER A 153 21.13 -0.76 1.36
N ASP A 154 20.21 -0.80 0.39
CA ASP A 154 19.05 0.08 0.32
C ASP A 154 17.87 -0.50 1.12
N ALA A 155 18.00 -1.76 1.57
CA ALA A 155 17.00 -2.49 2.32
C ALA A 155 17.11 -2.21 3.83
N SER A 156 16.50 -1.10 4.23
CA SER A 156 16.41 -0.63 5.62
C SER A 156 15.50 -1.51 6.48
N GLU A 157 15.99 -1.90 7.66
CA GLU A 157 15.22 -2.68 8.64
C GLU A 157 14.05 -1.87 9.22
N ASP A 158 14.23 -0.57 9.47
CA ASP A 158 13.16 0.28 10.00
C ASP A 158 12.00 0.42 9.03
N THR A 159 12.33 0.48 7.74
CA THR A 159 11.34 0.53 6.66
C THR A 159 10.62 -0.81 6.50
N LEU A 160 11.32 -1.94 6.65
CA LEU A 160 10.71 -3.28 6.72
C LEU A 160 9.72 -3.39 7.89
N ILE A 161 10.13 -2.96 9.09
CA ILE A 161 9.28 -2.96 10.30
C ILE A 161 8.02 -2.12 10.07
N SER A 162 8.18 -0.92 9.49
CA SER A 162 7.08 -0.02 9.19
C SER A 162 6.10 -0.63 8.18
N ALA A 163 6.62 -1.26 7.12
CA ALA A 163 5.80 -1.95 6.12
C ALA A 163 5.03 -3.14 6.73
N CYS A 164 5.68 -3.96 7.56
CA CYS A 164 5.03 -5.06 8.28
C CYS A 164 3.90 -4.55 9.16
N ARG A 165 4.16 -3.51 9.97
CA ARG A 165 3.17 -2.91 10.86
C ARG A 165 1.93 -2.40 10.10
N LEU A 166 2.12 -1.72 8.97
CA LEU A 166 1.00 -1.22 8.17
C LEU A 166 0.19 -2.36 7.56
N LEU A 167 0.85 -3.42 7.10
CA LEU A 167 0.17 -4.59 6.54
C LEU A 167 -0.59 -5.37 7.62
N GLU A 168 -0.03 -5.50 8.81
CA GLU A 168 -0.69 -6.09 9.99
C GLU A 168 -1.90 -5.26 10.44
N MET A 169 -1.80 -3.93 10.46
CA MET A 169 -2.94 -3.05 10.73
C MET A 169 -4.06 -3.24 9.70
N ASN A 170 -3.71 -3.36 8.42
CA ASN A 170 -4.67 -3.70 7.38
C ASN A 170 -5.30 -5.08 7.65
N LEU A 171 -4.51 -6.11 7.94
CA LEU A 171 -5.03 -7.46 8.23
C LEU A 171 -5.94 -7.49 9.46
N TYR A 172 -5.62 -6.72 10.51
CA TYR A 172 -6.48 -6.56 11.68
C TYR A 172 -7.85 -6.00 11.28
N LEU A 173 -7.85 -4.92 10.50
CA LEU A 173 -9.06 -4.29 10.00
C LEU A 173 -9.91 -5.26 9.16
N GLN A 174 -9.26 -6.08 8.32
CA GLN A 174 -9.92 -7.06 7.45
C GLN A 174 -10.43 -8.31 8.20
N ARG A 175 -10.01 -8.52 9.45
CA ARG A 175 -10.46 -9.62 10.32
C ARG A 175 -11.43 -9.15 11.39
N ASP A 176 -11.76 -7.86 11.41
CA ASP A 176 -12.65 -7.29 12.40
C ASP A 176 -14.09 -7.79 12.17
N GLU A 177 -14.60 -8.50 13.17
CA GLU A 177 -15.93 -9.12 13.16
C GLU A 177 -17.06 -8.10 12.92
N LEU A 178 -16.93 -6.89 13.48
CA LEU A 178 -17.91 -5.83 13.29
C LEU A 178 -17.91 -5.28 11.85
N LEU A 179 -16.78 -5.43 11.14
CA LEU A 179 -16.58 -4.95 9.79
C LEU A 179 -16.86 -6.01 8.71
N LYS A 180 -17.37 -7.19 9.08
CA LYS A 180 -17.74 -8.25 8.11
C LYS A 180 -18.64 -7.76 6.99
N GLY A 181 -19.63 -6.92 7.31
CA GLY A 181 -20.53 -6.30 6.33
C GLY A 181 -19.85 -5.27 5.41
N PHE A 182 -18.66 -4.81 5.77
CA PHE A 182 -17.85 -3.85 5.01
C PHE A 182 -16.74 -4.51 4.18
N HIS A 183 -16.58 -5.84 4.22
CA HIS A 183 -15.51 -6.53 3.49
C HIS A 183 -15.50 -6.24 1.98
N TRP A 184 -16.67 -6.06 1.37
CA TRP A 184 -16.76 -5.68 -0.05
C TRP A 184 -16.06 -4.35 -0.34
N TYR A 185 -16.14 -3.40 0.59
CA TYR A 185 -15.51 -2.09 0.48
C TYR A 185 -14.04 -2.17 0.84
N LEU A 186 -13.72 -2.81 1.96
CA LEU A 186 -12.34 -2.99 2.44
C LEU A 186 -11.49 -3.81 1.48
N GLY A 187 -12.11 -4.71 0.71
CA GLY A 187 -11.48 -5.48 -0.34
C GLY A 187 -10.99 -4.67 -1.53
N THR A 188 -11.52 -3.46 -1.74
CA THR A 188 -11.01 -2.57 -2.79
C THR A 188 -9.66 -1.95 -2.43
N TYR A 189 -9.25 -1.94 -1.16
CA TYR A 189 -7.99 -1.35 -0.68
C TYR A 189 -6.85 -2.37 -0.62
N THR A 190 -6.52 -2.99 -1.75
CA THR A 190 -5.35 -3.87 -1.82
C THR A 190 -4.06 -3.08 -1.59
N GLN A 191 -3.21 -3.56 -0.69
CA GLN A 191 -2.02 -2.85 -0.23
C GLN A 191 -0.82 -3.01 -1.18
N TYR A 192 -1.02 -2.78 -2.48
CA TYR A 192 -0.02 -3.03 -3.53
C TYR A 192 1.36 -2.44 -3.20
N HIS A 193 1.44 -1.16 -2.81
CA HIS A 193 2.72 -0.52 -2.47
C HIS A 193 3.49 -1.22 -1.34
N LEU A 194 2.78 -1.69 -0.31
CA LEU A 194 3.39 -2.39 0.83
C LEU A 194 3.84 -3.80 0.42
N LEU A 195 2.98 -4.52 -0.30
CA LEU A 195 3.29 -5.87 -0.80
C LEU A 195 4.49 -5.86 -1.74
N THR A 196 4.53 -4.93 -2.70
CA THR A 196 5.66 -4.75 -3.63
C THR A 196 6.95 -4.45 -2.88
N TYR A 197 6.91 -3.54 -1.90
CA TYR A 197 8.10 -3.21 -1.11
C TYR A 197 8.61 -4.42 -0.31
N LEU A 198 7.73 -5.13 0.39
CA LEU A 198 8.12 -6.31 1.17
C LEU A 198 8.73 -7.40 0.28
N LEU A 199 8.12 -7.68 -0.88
CA LEU A 199 8.63 -8.66 -1.82
C LEU A 199 9.99 -8.24 -2.40
N TRP A 200 10.15 -6.95 -2.75
CA TRP A 200 11.44 -6.42 -3.16
C TRP A 200 12.50 -6.60 -2.07
N HIS A 201 12.19 -6.20 -0.83
CA HIS A 201 13.10 -6.32 0.30
C HIS A 201 13.53 -7.78 0.50
N LEU A 202 12.60 -8.72 0.45
CA LEU A 202 12.88 -10.15 0.60
C LEU A 202 13.70 -10.73 -0.56
N CYS A 203 13.58 -10.19 -1.78
CA CYS A 203 14.43 -10.57 -2.91
C CYS A 203 15.87 -10.09 -2.75
N VAL A 204 16.10 -8.89 -2.18
CA VAL A 204 17.46 -8.32 -2.08
C VAL A 204 18.15 -8.66 -0.76
N LYS A 205 17.37 -8.89 0.30
CA LYS A 205 17.84 -9.13 1.67
C LYS A 205 16.96 -10.20 2.34
N PRO A 206 17.15 -11.48 1.99
CA PRO A 206 16.33 -12.60 2.49
C PRO A 206 16.68 -13.01 3.94
N TYR A 207 17.45 -12.19 4.67
CA TYR A 207 17.90 -12.45 6.04
C TYR A 207 17.76 -11.20 6.91
N GLY A 208 17.53 -11.41 8.19
CA GLY A 208 17.34 -10.33 9.17
C GLY A 208 16.33 -10.74 10.25
N PRO A 209 16.25 -9.96 11.33
CA PRO A 209 15.38 -10.30 12.47
C PRO A 209 13.89 -10.24 12.13
N ASN A 210 13.46 -9.39 11.18
CA ASN A 210 12.04 -9.25 10.82
C ASN A 210 11.64 -9.97 9.52
N VAL A 211 12.52 -10.77 8.90
CA VAL A 211 12.21 -11.47 7.65
C VAL A 211 11.04 -12.45 7.82
N GLU A 212 11.00 -13.22 8.92
CA GLU A 212 9.89 -14.14 9.17
C GLU A 212 8.58 -13.41 9.44
N ARG A 213 8.64 -12.26 10.13
CA ARG A 213 7.47 -11.39 10.33
C ARG A 213 6.92 -10.89 8.98
N ALA A 214 7.82 -10.49 8.08
CA ALA A 214 7.44 -10.04 6.73
C ALA A 214 6.79 -11.16 5.92
N TRP A 215 7.35 -12.38 5.93
CA TRP A 215 6.75 -13.55 5.29
C TRP A 215 5.35 -13.85 5.85
N ASN A 216 5.19 -13.87 7.17
CA ASN A 216 3.89 -14.12 7.80
C ASN A 216 2.83 -13.08 7.39
N ALA A 217 3.18 -11.79 7.37
CA ALA A 217 2.28 -10.72 6.96
C ALA A 217 1.92 -10.79 5.46
N LEU A 218 2.90 -11.14 4.61
CA LEU A 218 2.70 -11.40 3.19
C LEU A 218 1.76 -12.58 2.97
N ASP A 219 2.04 -13.73 3.56
CA ASP A 219 1.24 -14.95 3.36
C ASP A 219 -0.21 -14.75 3.81
N CYS A 220 -0.43 -14.09 4.95
CA CYS A 220 -1.77 -13.72 5.39
C CYS A 220 -2.50 -12.82 4.38
N SER A 221 -1.78 -11.89 3.74
CA SER A 221 -2.34 -10.96 2.76
C SER A 221 -2.64 -11.64 1.43
N PHE A 222 -1.78 -12.56 0.98
CA PHE A 222 -2.00 -13.37 -0.22
C PHE A 222 -3.18 -14.33 -0.05
N GLN A 223 -3.28 -15.01 1.09
CA GLN A 223 -4.45 -15.84 1.42
C GLN A 223 -5.74 -15.02 1.40
N LEU A 224 -5.73 -13.82 1.99
CA LEU A 224 -6.90 -12.94 1.98
C LEU A 224 -7.30 -12.51 0.57
N ALA A 225 -6.33 -12.21 -0.29
CA ALA A 225 -6.54 -11.84 -1.69
C ALA A 225 -7.11 -13.00 -2.52
N GLU A 226 -6.56 -14.22 -2.34
CA GLU A 226 -7.03 -15.44 -3.01
C GLU A 226 -8.47 -15.77 -2.62
N HIS A 227 -8.82 -15.68 -1.34
CA HIS A 227 -10.20 -15.86 -0.86
C HIS A 227 -11.19 -14.87 -1.49
N ARG A 228 -10.71 -13.70 -1.93
CA ARG A 228 -11.53 -12.64 -2.53
C ARG A 228 -11.63 -12.72 -4.04
N GLN A 229 -10.98 -13.71 -4.66
CA GLN A 229 -10.96 -13.87 -6.12
C GLN A 229 -10.53 -12.57 -6.83
N LEU A 230 -9.55 -11.85 -6.27
CA LEU A 230 -8.94 -10.72 -7.00
C LEU A 230 -8.49 -11.25 -8.37
N THR A 231 -9.02 -10.67 -9.44
CA THR A 231 -8.98 -11.27 -10.77
C THR A 231 -7.55 -11.43 -11.26
N THR A 232 -7.21 -12.64 -11.71
CA THR A 232 -5.96 -12.95 -12.40
C THR A 232 -6.07 -12.59 -13.86
N GLU A 233 -6.40 -11.33 -14.16
CA GLU A 233 -6.22 -10.82 -15.52
C GLU A 233 -4.70 -10.79 -15.81
N PRO A 234 -4.25 -11.22 -17.00
CA PRO A 234 -2.82 -11.36 -17.32
C PRO A 234 -1.99 -10.10 -17.10
N GLU A 235 -2.61 -8.93 -17.18
CA GLU A 235 -1.99 -7.61 -17.01
C GLU A 235 -2.25 -6.97 -15.64
N SER A 236 -2.87 -7.71 -14.71
CA SER A 236 -3.18 -7.14 -13.39
C SER A 236 -1.92 -6.93 -12.55
N LYS A 237 -1.96 -5.89 -11.70
CA LYS A 237 -0.96 -5.67 -10.63
C LYS A 237 -0.79 -6.89 -9.72
N TRP A 238 -1.82 -7.72 -9.62
CA TRP A 238 -1.79 -8.95 -8.83
C TRP A 238 -0.87 -10.02 -9.44
N THR A 239 -0.90 -10.21 -10.76
CA THR A 239 0.01 -11.13 -11.47
C THR A 239 1.48 -10.75 -11.22
N VAL A 240 1.78 -9.46 -11.25
CA VAL A 240 3.10 -8.91 -10.91
C VAL A 240 3.52 -9.28 -9.48
N LEU A 241 2.62 -9.13 -8.50
CA LEU A 241 2.91 -9.52 -7.11
C LEU A 241 3.14 -11.03 -6.97
N GLN A 242 2.41 -11.86 -7.70
CA GLN A 242 2.61 -13.31 -7.69
C GLN A 242 4.00 -13.70 -8.24
N LEU A 243 4.44 -13.09 -9.34
CA LEU A 243 5.77 -13.31 -9.91
C LEU A 243 6.88 -12.88 -8.93
N LEU A 244 6.73 -11.71 -8.30
CA LEU A 244 7.67 -11.23 -7.29
C LEU A 244 7.72 -12.15 -6.07
N ARG A 245 6.57 -12.70 -5.64
CA ARG A 245 6.51 -13.71 -4.58
C ARG A 245 7.27 -14.98 -4.95
N GLY A 246 7.09 -15.48 -6.18
CA GLY A 246 7.85 -16.62 -6.68
C GLY A 246 9.37 -16.38 -6.64
N LYS A 247 9.82 -15.21 -7.10
CA LYS A 247 11.24 -14.82 -7.03
C LYS A 247 11.75 -14.77 -5.58
N ALA A 248 11.02 -14.12 -4.68
CA ALA A 248 11.41 -14.03 -3.27
C ALA A 248 11.53 -15.40 -2.60
N LEU A 249 10.64 -16.35 -2.94
CA LEU A 249 10.70 -17.73 -2.46
C LEU A 249 11.96 -18.44 -2.97
N LEU A 250 12.26 -18.37 -4.27
CA LEU A 250 13.49 -18.94 -4.83
C LEU A 250 14.74 -18.36 -4.17
N THR A 251 14.77 -17.05 -3.93
CA THR A 251 15.89 -16.40 -3.21
C THR A 251 16.02 -16.93 -1.78
N ARG A 252 14.90 -17.13 -1.07
CA ARG A 252 14.90 -17.71 0.27
C ARG A 252 15.42 -19.15 0.27
N GLU A 253 14.96 -19.98 -0.67
CA GLU A 253 15.35 -21.39 -0.80
C GLU A 253 16.84 -21.54 -1.10
N THR A 254 17.34 -20.80 -2.09
CA THR A 254 18.77 -20.78 -2.45
C THR A 254 19.65 -20.31 -1.31
N PHE A 255 19.23 -19.29 -0.55
CA PHE A 255 19.93 -18.84 0.64
C PHE A 255 19.94 -19.91 1.76
N ASN A 256 18.81 -20.57 1.99
CA ASN A 256 18.72 -21.64 2.99
C ASN A 256 19.55 -22.87 2.61
N ALA A 257 19.55 -23.25 1.33
CA ALA A 257 20.39 -24.33 0.82
C ALA A 257 21.88 -24.01 0.94
N GLY A 258 22.29 -22.76 0.65
CA GLY A 258 23.65 -22.30 0.88
C GLY A 258 24.06 -22.39 2.36
N LYS A 259 23.18 -21.97 3.29
CA LYS A 259 23.42 -22.12 4.72
C LYS A 259 23.56 -23.57 5.16
N LEU A 260 22.72 -24.47 4.63
CA LEU A 260 22.81 -25.91 4.92
C LEU A 260 24.18 -26.44 4.49
N ASN A 261 24.62 -26.13 3.28
CA ASN A 261 25.94 -26.52 2.76
C ASN A 261 27.09 -25.94 3.60
N ASP A 262 26.99 -24.67 4.02
CA ASP A 262 28.01 -24.03 4.89
C ASP A 262 28.04 -24.67 6.28
N THR A 263 26.88 -25.03 6.85
CA THR A 263 26.81 -25.72 8.13
C THR A 263 27.33 -27.15 8.05
N GLU A 264 27.04 -27.88 6.97
CA GLU A 264 27.58 -29.21 6.72
C GLU A 264 29.10 -29.16 6.50
N ALA A 265 29.59 -28.16 5.77
CA ALA A 265 31.03 -27.93 5.60
C ALA A 265 31.73 -27.56 6.92
N ALA A 266 31.12 -26.71 7.75
CA ALA A 266 31.65 -26.36 9.06
C ALA A 266 31.63 -27.55 10.04
N LEU A 267 30.60 -28.39 9.99
CA LEU A 267 30.54 -29.64 10.75
C LEU A 267 31.59 -30.65 10.24
N ALA A 268 31.76 -30.79 8.93
CA ALA A 268 32.78 -31.67 8.35
C ALA A 268 34.22 -31.23 8.69
N GLN A 269 34.48 -29.92 8.75
CA GLN A 269 35.75 -29.37 9.24
C GLN A 269 35.93 -29.58 10.74
N GLY A 270 34.87 -29.48 11.55
CA GLY A 270 34.90 -29.78 12.98
C GLY A 270 35.11 -31.26 13.31
N PHE A 271 34.75 -32.18 12.40
CA PHE A 271 34.90 -33.62 12.54
C PHE A 271 36.05 -34.24 11.72
N GLY A 272 36.87 -33.43 11.04
CA GLY A 272 38.08 -33.89 10.35
C GLY A 272 37.84 -34.87 9.19
N MET A 273 36.70 -34.77 8.49
CA MET A 273 36.40 -35.63 7.34
C MET A 273 36.47 -34.83 6.03
N ALA A 274 37.43 -35.16 5.18
CA ALA A 274 37.55 -34.62 3.83
C ALA A 274 36.59 -35.35 2.88
N TYR A 275 35.59 -34.65 2.34
CA TYR A 275 34.77 -35.17 1.25
C TYR A 275 35.41 -34.83 -0.10
N SER A 276 35.72 -35.88 -0.87
CA SER A 276 36.06 -35.77 -2.30
C SER A 276 34.81 -35.38 -3.08
N ALA A 277 34.87 -34.25 -3.79
CA ALA A 277 33.80 -33.80 -4.68
C ALA A 277 33.58 -34.79 -5.83
N GLY A 278 32.47 -35.53 -5.77
CA GLY A 278 31.91 -36.27 -6.89
C GLY A 278 30.85 -35.42 -7.59
N GLU A 279 30.93 -35.36 -8.90
CA GLU A 279 30.12 -34.58 -9.84
C GLU A 279 28.60 -34.68 -9.57
N PHE A 280 27.95 -33.53 -9.40
CA PHE A 280 26.51 -33.39 -9.61
C PHE A 280 26.27 -32.35 -10.70
N GLY A 281 25.43 -32.74 -11.65
CA GLY A 281 25.23 -32.10 -12.94
C GLY A 281 24.71 -30.67 -12.89
N ASP A 282 24.95 -30.01 -14.01
CA ASP A 282 24.59 -28.63 -14.34
C ASP A 282 23.12 -28.30 -14.02
N PRO A 283 22.83 -27.26 -13.20
CA PRO A 283 21.47 -26.80 -12.93
C PRO A 283 20.81 -26.07 -14.12
N ALA A 284 21.47 -25.94 -15.26
CA ALA A 284 21.01 -25.13 -16.39
C ALA A 284 19.84 -25.71 -17.22
N ASP A 285 19.25 -26.85 -16.86
CA ASP A 285 18.31 -27.55 -17.74
C ASP A 285 16.83 -27.57 -17.28
N ILE A 286 16.34 -26.42 -16.80
CA ILE A 286 14.89 -26.14 -16.76
C ILE A 286 14.58 -25.08 -17.81
N ARG A 287 14.25 -25.55 -19.02
CA ARG A 287 13.72 -24.73 -20.12
C ARG A 287 12.45 -23.99 -19.68
N LEU A 288 12.61 -22.72 -19.32
CA LEU A 288 11.51 -21.76 -19.20
C LEU A 288 11.14 -21.29 -20.62
N SER A 289 10.01 -21.80 -21.11
CA SER A 289 9.49 -21.54 -22.46
C SER A 289 8.99 -20.09 -22.63
N GLU A 290 9.66 -19.36 -23.51
CA GLU A 290 9.19 -18.39 -24.53
C GLU A 290 8.08 -17.36 -24.25
N THR A 291 7.68 -17.11 -23.00
CA THR A 291 6.65 -16.09 -22.67
C THR A 291 7.23 -14.73 -22.21
N TRP A 292 8.54 -14.53 -22.35
CA TRP A 292 9.30 -13.43 -21.72
C TRP A 292 9.35 -12.10 -22.50
N LYS A 293 8.38 -11.81 -23.39
CA LYS A 293 8.37 -10.57 -24.18
C LYS A 293 7.38 -9.53 -23.66
N LEU A 294 7.55 -9.09 -22.41
CA LEU A 294 6.91 -7.88 -21.86
C LEU A 294 7.88 -6.70 -21.73
N GLY A 295 8.96 -6.67 -22.52
CA GLY A 295 9.83 -5.50 -22.65
C GLY A 295 10.63 -5.09 -21.41
N MET A 296 10.58 -5.86 -20.32
CA MET A 296 11.41 -5.63 -19.13
C MET A 296 12.82 -6.13 -19.39
N THR A 297 13.77 -5.21 -19.46
CA THR A 297 15.17 -5.55 -19.80
C THR A 297 16.00 -5.89 -18.57
N ASN A 298 15.51 -5.57 -17.36
CA ASN A 298 16.19 -5.91 -16.12
C ASN A 298 15.21 -6.09 -14.93
N PRO A 299 14.94 -7.32 -14.47
CA PRO A 299 14.01 -7.60 -13.37
C PRO A 299 14.54 -7.20 -11.97
N ALA A 300 15.70 -6.53 -11.89
CA ALA A 300 16.19 -5.84 -10.70
C ALA A 300 15.92 -4.32 -10.75
N ASP A 301 15.44 -3.79 -11.87
CA ASP A 301 15.30 -2.35 -12.05
C ASP A 301 13.92 -1.86 -11.61
N PHE A 302 13.82 -1.53 -10.32
CA PHE A 302 12.63 -1.01 -9.65
C PHE A 302 11.97 0.19 -10.37
N GLN A 303 12.69 0.89 -11.26
CA GLN A 303 12.13 1.95 -12.12
C GLN A 303 11.07 1.46 -13.12
N GLU A 304 11.27 0.29 -13.75
CA GLU A 304 10.27 -0.29 -14.65
C GLU A 304 8.97 -0.63 -13.90
N TRP A 305 9.07 -0.94 -12.60
CA TRP A 305 7.95 -1.32 -11.73
C TRP A 305 7.22 -0.11 -11.16
N ASN A 306 7.97 0.93 -10.80
CA ASN A 306 7.37 2.21 -10.43
C ASN A 306 6.63 2.78 -11.65
N ASN A 307 7.12 2.59 -12.88
CA ASN A 307 6.43 3.02 -14.10
C ASN A 307 5.06 2.36 -14.34
N MET A 308 4.79 1.19 -13.74
CA MET A 308 3.44 0.59 -13.69
C MET A 308 2.54 1.21 -12.61
N GLY A 309 3.10 1.99 -11.69
CA GLY A 309 2.40 2.82 -10.70
C GLY A 309 2.52 4.33 -10.94
N THR A 310 3.35 4.77 -11.90
CA THR A 310 3.58 6.17 -12.29
C THR A 310 2.88 6.52 -13.59
N GLY A 311 1.76 5.87 -13.91
CA GLY A 311 0.66 6.56 -14.57
C GLY A 311 0.13 7.66 -13.63
N PHE A 312 1.00 8.60 -13.27
CA PHE A 312 0.74 9.78 -12.47
C PHE A 312 0.06 10.82 -13.33
#